data_AF-A0A1L8D2I1-F1
#
_entry.id   AF-A0A1L8D2I1-F1
#
_cell.length_a   1.000
_cell.length_b   1.000
_cell.length_c   1.000
_cell.angle_alpha   90.00
_cell.angle_beta   90.00
_cell.angle_gamma   90.00
#
_symmetry.space_group_name_H-M   'P 1'
#
loop_
_entity.id
_entity.type
_entity.pdbx_description
1 polymer ?
#
loop_
_entity_poly.entity_id
_entity_poly.type
_entity_poly.pdbx_seq_one_letter_code
_entity_poly.pdbx_strand_id
1 'polypeptide(L)' 'MDKEQLQEIYLKEEYYWGTEPNDLAKKVLYYIAEPLRKDLLLVDLGAGEGRDSVFLLRKVFKCWR' A
#
# COMPACT_ATOMS: atom_id res chain seq x y z
N MET A 1 14.08 -1.25 16.38
CA MET A 1 13.88 -2.49 15.61
C MET A 1 14.89 -2.46 14.49
N ASP A 2 15.81 -3.41 14.48
CA ASP A 2 16.81 -3.48 13.43
C ASP A 2 16.20 -4.08 12.14
N LYS A 3 16.96 -4.04 11.04
CA LYS A 3 16.51 -4.55 9.74
C LYS A 3 16.35 -6.08 9.72
N GLU A 4 17.15 -6.79 10.51
CA GLU A 4 17.17 -8.24 10.57
C GLU A 4 15.91 -8.74 11.28
N GLN A 5 15.54 -8.12 12.40
CA GLN A 5 14.28 -8.32 13.11
C GLN A 5 13.05 -8.08 12.24
N LEU A 6 13.07 -7.02 11.41
CA LEU A 6 12.01 -6.78 10.44
C LEU A 6 11.91 -7.93 9.45
N GLN A 7 13.05 -8.34 8.87
CA GLN A 7 13.07 -9.41 7.89
C GLN A 7 12.56 -10.75 8.46
N GLU A 8 12.92 -11.09 9.69
CA GLU A 8 12.38 -12.27 10.39
C GLU A 8 10.86 -12.22 10.55
N ILE A 9 10.30 -11.05 10.83
CA ILE A 9 8.85 -10.86 10.93
C ILE A 9 8.17 -11.09 9.55
N TYR A 10 8.75 -10.56 8.47
CA TYR A 10 8.20 -10.73 7.10
C TYR A 10 8.30 -12.16 6.55
N LEU A 11 9.15 -13.02 7.12
CA LEU A 11 9.26 -14.42 6.71
C LEU A 11 8.14 -15.30 7.27
N LYS A 12 7.36 -14.80 8.22
CA LYS A 12 6.20 -15.52 8.76
C LYS A 12 5.05 -15.48 7.75
N GLU A 13 4.23 -16.52 7.75
CA GLU A 13 3.04 -16.60 6.87
C GLU A 13 1.93 -15.63 7.29
N GLU A 14 1.96 -15.16 8.54
CA GLU A 14 0.97 -14.24 9.11
C GLU A 14 1.27 -12.79 8.73
N TYR A 15 0.21 -12.03 8.42
CA TYR A 15 0.32 -10.59 8.14
C TYR A 15 0.60 -9.80 9.41
N TYR A 16 1.80 -9.22 9.51
CA TYR A 16 2.19 -8.40 10.65
C TYR A 16 1.45 -7.06 10.69
N TRP A 17 1.22 -6.43 9.53
CA TRP A 17 0.48 -5.17 9.44
C TRP A 17 -1.01 -5.37 9.18
N GLY A 18 -1.47 -6.62 9.07
CA GLY A 18 -2.83 -6.96 8.69
C GLY A 18 -3.18 -6.57 7.25
N THR A 19 -4.42 -6.89 6.85
CA THR A 19 -4.88 -6.79 5.46
C THR A 19 -5.71 -5.55 5.14
N GLU A 20 -6.20 -4.87 6.18
CA GLU A 20 -7.08 -3.72 6.01
C GLU A 20 -6.28 -2.46 5.63
N PRO A 21 -6.66 -1.75 4.56
CA PRO A 21 -5.98 -0.52 4.18
C PRO A 21 -6.21 0.55 5.23
N ASN A 22 -5.20 1.38 5.42
CA ASN A 22 -5.24 2.45 6.38
C ASN A 22 -6.20 3.57 5.95
N ASP A 23 -6.59 4.42 6.89
CA ASP A 23 -7.58 5.47 6.63
C ASP A 23 -7.06 6.55 5.66
N LEU A 24 -5.74 6.80 5.63
CA LEU A 24 -5.15 7.75 4.70
C LEU A 24 -5.25 7.24 3.25
N ALA A 25 -4.94 5.96 3.01
CA ALA A 25 -5.06 5.33 1.71
C ALA A 25 -6.50 5.40 1.18
N LYS A 26 -7.49 5.21 2.06
CA LYS A 26 -8.92 5.41 1.72
C LYS A 26 -9.23 6.87 1.39
N LYS A 27 -8.72 7.81 2.20
CA LYS A 27 -9.02 9.24 2.07
C LYS A 27 -8.39 9.87 0.82
N VAL A 28 -7.23 9.39 0.38
CA VAL A 28 -6.53 9.95 -0.79
C VAL A 28 -7.41 9.95 -2.05
N LEU A 29 -8.31 8.97 -2.16
CA LEU A 29 -9.24 8.86 -3.28
C LEU A 29 -10.18 10.05 -3.37
N TYR A 30 -10.59 10.67 -2.25
CA TYR A 30 -11.48 11.83 -2.30
C TYR A 30 -10.84 13.07 -2.93
N TYR A 31 -9.51 13.15 -2.90
CA TYR A 31 -8.77 14.32 -3.39
C TYR A 31 -8.36 14.22 -4.86
N ILE A 32 -8.46 13.03 -5.44
CA ILE A 32 -8.07 12.78 -6.83
C ILE A 32 -9.33 12.36 -7.59
N ALA A 33 -9.75 13.14 -8.60
CA ALA A 33 -10.94 12.80 -9.39
C ALA A 33 -10.74 11.47 -10.14
N GLU A 34 -11.79 10.64 -10.21
CA GLU A 34 -11.75 9.28 -10.80
C GLU A 34 -11.17 9.22 -12.23
N PRO A 35 -11.45 10.18 -13.14
CA PRO A 35 -10.85 10.17 -14.47
C PRO A 35 -9.32 10.30 -14.46
N LEU A 36 -8.78 11.04 -13.49
CA LEU A 36 -7.33 11.31 -13.41
C LEU A 36 -6.55 10.12 -12.85
N ARG A 37 -7.18 9.23 -12.08
CA ARG A 37 -6.47 8.15 -11.35
C ARG A 37 -5.84 7.11 -12.28
N LYS A 38 -6.45 6.83 -13.42
CA LYS A 38 -6.10 5.72 -14.34
C LYS A 38 -4.72 5.84 -14.96
N ASP A 39 -4.25 7.07 -15.12
CA ASP A 39 -2.97 7.38 -15.75
C ASP A 39 -1.89 7.79 -14.73
N LEU A 40 -2.21 7.78 -13.44
CA LEU A 40 -1.28 8.14 -12.38
C LEU A 40 -0.45 6.94 -11.94
N LEU A 41 0.84 7.20 -11.77
CA LEU A 41 1.79 6.31 -11.13
C LEU A 41 1.82 6.59 -9.62
N LEU A 42 1.61 5.55 -8.81
CA LEU A 42 1.72 5.61 -7.37
C LEU A 42 3.08 5.03 -6.92
N VAL A 43 3.72 5.74 -6.00
CA VAL A 43 4.91 5.28 -5.27
C VAL A 43 4.54 5.17 -3.78
N ASP A 44 4.66 3.96 -3.23
CA ASP A 44 4.38 3.66 -1.82
C ASP A 44 5.69 3.43 -1.05
N LEU A 45 6.13 4.45 -0.30
CA LEU A 45 7.40 4.42 0.43
C LEU A 45 7.19 3.79 1.81
N GLY A 46 7.94 2.71 2.08
CA GLY A 46 7.74 1.95 3.31
C GLY A 46 6.45 1.13 3.27
N ALA A 47 6.05 0.65 2.08
CA ALA A 47 4.82 -0.11 1.83
C ALA A 47 4.65 -1.34 2.74
N GLY A 48 5.73 -1.82 3.35
CA GLY A 48 5.75 -3.03 4.16
C GLY A 48 5.21 -4.22 3.39
N GLU A 49 4.12 -4.82 3.88
CA GLU A 49 3.46 -5.97 3.23
C GLU A 49 2.68 -5.56 1.97
N GLY A 50 2.47 -4.26 1.73
CA GLY A 50 1.86 -3.71 0.53
C GLY A 50 0.34 -3.60 0.57
N ARG A 51 -0.29 -3.68 1.75
CA ARG A 51 -1.76 -3.62 1.92
C ARG A 51 -2.38 -2.38 1.25
N ASP A 52 -1.72 -1.22 1.41
CA ASP A 52 -2.20 0.06 0.92
C ASP A 52 -1.93 0.18 -0.59
N SER A 53 -0.76 -0.27 -1.06
CA SER A 53 -0.44 -0.42 -2.48
C SER A 53 -1.47 -1.28 -3.22
N VAL A 54 -1.81 -2.46 -2.69
CA VAL A 54 -2.79 -3.39 -3.28
C VAL A 54 -4.19 -2.78 -3.29
N PHE A 55 -4.60 -2.11 -2.20
CA PHE A 55 -5.85 -1.38 -2.17
C PHE A 55 -5.91 -0.32 -3.27
N LEU A 56 -4.89 0.52 -3.41
CA LEU A 56 -4.84 1.60 -4.39
C LEU A 56 -4.68 1.10 -5.84
N LEU A 57 -4.05 -0.05 -6.08
CA LEU A 57 -4.05 -0.72 -7.40
C LEU A 57 -5.48 -1.11 -7.82
N ARG A 58 -6.24 -1.73 -6.92
CA ARG A 58 -7.66 -2.06 -7.14
C ARG A 58 -8.54 -0.81 -7.26
N LYS A 59 -8.03 0.30 -6.71
CA LYS A 59 -8.40 1.72 -6.86
C LYS A 59 -8.71 2.21 -8.26
N VAL A 60 -7.88 1.79 -9.23
CA VAL A 60 -7.56 2.40 -10.54
C VAL A 60 -6.20 3.14 -10.65
N PHE A 61 -5.20 2.86 -9.80
CA PHE A 61 -3.81 3.37 -10.01
C PHE A 61 -2.88 2.29 -10.59
N LYS A 62 -1.82 2.70 -11.29
CA LYS A 62 -0.66 1.84 -11.55
C LYS A 62 0.34 2.03 -10.41
N CYS A 63 0.75 0.95 -9.74
CA CYS A 63 1.70 1.02 -8.62
C CYS A 63 3.01 0.34 -9.00
N TRP A 64 4.13 1.00 -8.66
CA TRP A 64 5.45 0.37 -8.63
C TRP A 64 5.82 0.10 -7.17
N ARG A 65 6.46 -1.04 -6.93
CA ARG A 65 6.91 -1.49 -5.60
C ARG A 65 8.42 -1.64 -5.60
#